data_AF-A0A517TA23-F1
#
_entry.id   AF-A0A517TA23-F1
#
_cell.length_a   1.000
_cell.length_b   1.000
_cell.length_c   1.000
_cell.angle_alpha   90.00
_cell.angle_beta   90.00
_cell.angle_gamma   90.00
#
_symmetry.space_group_name_H-M   'P 1'
#
loop_
_entity.id
_entity.type
_entity.pdbx_description
1 polymer ?
#
loop_
_entity_poly.entity_id
_entity_poly.type
_entity_poly.pdbx_seq_one_letter_code
_entity_poly.pdbx_strand_id
1 'polypeptide(L)'
;MFEFPTPEVFLVTLIVGLCRSIVEGSATILAGLFAAAYLRTVATREHIEILFRGDGWRGMARATLVGMALPVCAIGVLPVLRELRKLGLPTSKLLTFGVTAPLLNPITLIYGLSVLSVTYFSLIVAVTIIVALTVSDVASRFYIKNSQQVEDRPKGLTDLTRIRNVIVAASRIATGWIFLDFGITILLSAIVATFLPAGLIEQVCSHSNRFAPVQSALLTAPQYVSPATGVMQLSSLAKVNLSIPAGLALYIFGVGVSGATFFWFTRWYGFRRIIALGMAMFITTVSAAYLSQNVLPPPIAAEEETHGLDALTRPHHPSYSHLSQAVKYGLSYTDPMMRGGAVILVMCCMTGVFVRWRKIEFRDDPPEAATLQANSSRAILPSQIGAVAVLGMAIFVALVSYIYFPGPKESIDEMRTIQADAIIAIRTGKRGWALDRLAAWDATAAKMPVGAAIRLSLPNKQQRESLRALRAHLFWTKERVLNDEMFDASSRAMELTFLLLEAQTAFLGEQS
;
A
#
# COMPACT_ATOMS: atom_id res chain seq x y z
N MET A 1 -16.41 16.56 20.35
CA MET A 1 -17.62 16.00 21.00
C MET A 1 -18.22 15.00 20.01
N PHE A 2 -18.48 13.75 20.39
CA PHE A 2 -19.11 12.78 19.47
C PHE A 2 -20.58 13.13 19.33
N GLU A 3 -20.93 13.88 18.27
CA GLU A 3 -22.33 14.10 17.91
C GLU A 3 -22.89 12.83 17.26
N PHE A 4 -23.98 12.31 17.82
CA PHE A 4 -24.67 11.19 17.19
C PHE A 4 -25.26 11.64 15.84
N PRO A 5 -25.02 10.88 14.75
CA PRO A 5 -25.53 11.22 13.44
C PRO A 5 -27.05 11.08 13.41
N THR A 6 -27.72 11.98 12.70
CA THR A 6 -29.13 11.80 12.38
C THR A 6 -29.32 10.59 11.44
N PRO A 7 -30.53 10.00 11.36
CA PRO A 7 -30.77 8.84 10.49
C PRO A 7 -30.41 9.09 9.01
N GLU A 8 -30.60 10.32 8.53
CA GLU A 8 -30.21 10.75 7.19
C GLU A 8 -28.70 10.74 7.01
N VAL A 9 -27.96 11.40 7.91
CA VAL A 9 -26.50 11.43 7.88
C VAL A 9 -25.94 10.02 7.96
N PHE A 10 -26.56 9.17 8.77
CA PHE A 10 -26.20 7.77 8.91
C PHE A 10 -26.31 7.02 7.59
N LEU A 11 -27.47 7.08 6.93
CA LEU A 11 -27.71 6.35 5.69
C LEU A 11 -26.85 6.87 4.53
N VAL A 12 -26.71 8.19 4.40
CA VAL A 12 -25.87 8.80 3.34
C VAL A 12 -24.42 8.38 3.51
N THR A 13 -23.87 8.48 4.73
CA THR A 13 -22.47 8.11 5.02
C THR A 13 -22.24 6.62 4.81
N LEU A 14 -23.19 5.79 5.23
CA LEU A 14 -23.15 4.34 5.02
C LEU A 14 -23.06 3.99 3.54
N ILE A 15 -23.92 4.57 2.70
CA ILE A 15 -23.93 4.33 1.24
C ILE A 15 -22.60 4.78 0.61
N VAL A 16 -22.13 5.99 0.93
CA VAL A 16 -20.87 6.53 0.40
C VAL A 16 -19.69 5.64 0.80
N GLY A 17 -19.61 5.26 2.08
CA GLY A 17 -18.56 4.39 2.62
C GLY A 17 -18.56 3.01 1.97
N LEU A 18 -19.74 2.38 1.82
CA LEU A 18 -19.87 1.09 1.14
C LEU A 18 -19.41 1.16 -0.32
N CYS A 19 -19.91 2.13 -1.09
CA CYS A 19 -19.53 2.30 -2.49
C CYS A 19 -18.02 2.51 -2.64
N ARG A 20 -17.45 3.39 -1.80
CA ARG A 20 -16.03 3.69 -1.79
C ARG A 20 -15.18 2.46 -1.47
N SER A 21 -15.43 1.80 -0.33
CA SER A 21 -14.62 0.66 0.10
C SER A 21 -14.69 -0.53 -0.87
N ILE A 22 -15.86 -0.76 -1.51
CA ILE A 22 -16.00 -1.77 -2.56
C ILE A 22 -15.06 -1.45 -3.73
N VAL A 23 -15.11 -0.22 -4.25
CA VAL A 23 -14.31 0.18 -5.41
C VAL A 23 -12.83 0.16 -5.06
N GLU A 24 -12.43 0.80 -3.96
CA GLU A 24 -11.03 0.87 -3.51
C GLU A 24 -10.40 -0.51 -3.26
N GLY A 25 -11.15 -1.46 -2.69
CA GLY A 25 -10.64 -2.80 -2.40
C GLY A 25 -10.68 -3.77 -3.58
N SER A 26 -11.52 -3.51 -4.58
CA SER A 26 -11.88 -4.49 -5.62
C SER A 26 -10.70 -5.16 -6.34
N ALA A 27 -9.73 -4.37 -6.85
CA ALA A 27 -8.58 -4.88 -7.58
C ALA A 27 -7.71 -5.80 -6.70
N THR A 28 -7.47 -5.40 -5.45
CA THR A 28 -6.70 -6.18 -4.48
C THR A 28 -7.46 -7.39 -3.93
N ILE A 29 -8.79 -7.31 -3.84
CA ILE A 29 -9.66 -8.45 -3.51
C ILE A 29 -9.60 -9.50 -4.62
N LEU A 30 -9.68 -9.07 -5.88
CA LEU A 30 -9.51 -9.95 -7.04
C LEU A 30 -8.16 -10.65 -7.04
N ALA A 31 -7.07 -9.91 -6.83
CA ALA A 31 -5.74 -10.50 -6.71
C ALA A 31 -5.68 -11.59 -5.63
N GLY A 32 -6.29 -11.32 -4.47
CA GLY A 32 -6.41 -12.29 -3.38
C GLY A 32 -7.25 -13.52 -3.73
N LEU A 33 -8.38 -13.33 -4.42
CA LEU A 33 -9.25 -14.41 -4.89
C LEU A 33 -8.52 -15.34 -5.86
N PHE A 34 -7.83 -14.78 -6.86
CA PHE A 34 -7.07 -15.56 -7.83
C PHE A 34 -5.84 -16.23 -7.21
N ALA A 35 -5.13 -15.56 -6.30
CA ALA A 35 -4.03 -16.15 -5.57
C ALA A 35 -4.50 -17.34 -4.71
N ALA A 36 -5.62 -17.20 -3.99
CA ALA A 36 -6.21 -18.29 -3.23
C ALA A 36 -6.72 -19.42 -4.13
N ALA A 37 -7.35 -19.09 -5.26
CA ALA A 37 -7.78 -20.08 -6.24
C ALA A 37 -6.61 -20.90 -6.80
N TYR A 38 -5.49 -20.23 -7.10
CA TYR A 38 -4.26 -20.88 -7.52
C TYR A 38 -3.68 -21.78 -6.42
N LEU A 39 -3.62 -21.29 -5.18
CA LEU A 39 -3.19 -22.10 -4.04
C LEU A 39 -4.06 -23.35 -3.86
N ARG A 40 -5.38 -23.21 -4.04
CA ARG A 40 -6.33 -24.32 -3.88
C ARG A 40 -6.21 -25.39 -4.96
N THR A 41 -5.94 -25.00 -6.21
CA THR A 41 -5.93 -25.93 -7.35
C THR A 41 -4.53 -26.46 -7.71
N VAL A 42 -3.46 -25.72 -7.37
CA VAL A 42 -2.09 -26.03 -7.81
C VAL A 42 -1.12 -26.25 -6.64
N ALA A 43 -1.25 -25.51 -5.54
CA ALA A 43 -0.24 -25.58 -4.48
C ALA A 43 -0.34 -26.86 -3.65
N THR A 44 0.82 -27.42 -3.30
CA THR A 44 0.98 -28.59 -2.44
C THR A 44 1.62 -28.17 -1.12
N ARG A 45 1.60 -29.06 -0.11
CA ARG A 45 2.28 -28.78 1.16
C ARG A 45 3.78 -28.57 0.96
N GLU A 46 4.37 -29.40 0.11
CA GLU A 46 5.78 -29.29 -0.30
C GLU A 46 6.09 -27.92 -0.91
N HIS A 47 5.25 -27.43 -1.84
CA HIS A 47 5.43 -26.08 -2.43
C HIS A 47 5.47 -24.99 -1.35
N ILE A 48 4.58 -25.06 -0.36
CA ILE A 48 4.53 -24.10 0.76
C ILE A 48 5.73 -24.26 1.69
N GLU A 49 6.12 -25.49 2.02
CA GLU A 49 7.30 -25.76 2.84
C GLU A 49 8.57 -25.21 2.20
N ILE A 50 8.72 -25.34 0.88
CA ILE A 50 9.86 -24.80 0.13
C ILE A 50 9.82 -23.27 0.06
N LEU A 51 8.67 -22.70 -0.28
CA LEU A 51 8.51 -21.25 -0.44
C LEU A 51 8.80 -20.52 0.88
N PHE A 52 8.27 -21.08 1.98
CA PHE A 52 8.42 -20.54 3.33
C PHE A 52 9.47 -21.29 4.17
N ARG A 53 10.45 -21.98 3.55
CA ARG A 53 11.43 -22.81 4.26
C ARG A 53 12.30 -22.03 5.23
N GLY A 54 12.88 -22.74 6.19
CA GLY A 54 13.81 -22.18 7.17
C GLY A 54 13.11 -21.70 8.44
N ASP A 55 13.88 -21.71 9.53
CA ASP A 55 13.39 -21.44 10.88
C ASP A 55 13.81 -20.05 11.37
N GLY A 56 13.15 -19.61 12.44
CA GLY A 56 13.37 -18.30 13.04
C GLY A 56 13.36 -17.18 11.99
N TRP A 57 14.40 -16.35 12.00
CA TRP A 57 14.49 -15.16 11.14
C TRP A 57 14.43 -15.45 9.64
N ARG A 58 15.00 -16.57 9.17
CA ARG A 58 15.02 -16.90 7.73
C ARG A 58 13.61 -17.20 7.21
N GLY A 59 12.81 -17.89 8.02
CA GLY A 59 11.41 -18.16 7.72
C GLY A 59 10.56 -16.89 7.70
N MET A 60 10.82 -15.98 8.65
CA MET A 60 10.17 -14.65 8.70
C MET A 60 10.50 -13.81 7.47
N ALA A 61 11.78 -13.69 7.12
CA ALA A 61 12.22 -12.90 5.96
C ALA A 61 11.55 -13.39 4.67
N ARG A 62 11.44 -14.70 4.47
CA ARG A 62 10.71 -15.27 3.33
C ARG A 62 9.22 -14.97 3.38
N ALA A 63 8.58 -15.08 4.54
CA ALA A 63 7.17 -14.74 4.68
C ALA A 63 6.90 -13.27 4.33
N THR A 64 7.76 -12.37 4.79
CA THR A 64 7.74 -10.94 4.44
C THR A 64 7.91 -10.74 2.95
N LEU A 65 8.96 -11.31 2.33
CA LEU A 65 9.23 -11.16 0.90
C LEU A 65 8.10 -11.70 0.01
N VAL A 66 7.53 -12.86 0.37
CA VAL A 66 6.38 -13.43 -0.35
C VAL A 66 5.14 -12.54 -0.19
N GLY A 67 4.94 -11.95 0.99
CA GLY A 67 3.90 -10.95 1.22
C GLY A 67 4.09 -9.70 0.36
N MET A 68 5.30 -9.16 0.32
CA MET A 68 5.66 -7.98 -0.48
C MET A 68 5.43 -8.19 -1.98
N ALA A 69 5.53 -9.42 -2.47
CA ALA A 69 5.31 -9.73 -3.88
C ALA A 69 3.82 -9.82 -4.26
N LEU A 70 2.91 -9.90 -3.27
CA LEU A 70 1.49 -10.15 -3.54
C LEU A 70 0.67 -8.85 -3.46
N PRO A 71 -0.02 -8.42 -4.54
CA PRO A 71 -0.78 -7.17 -4.59
C PRO A 71 -2.16 -7.32 -3.92
N VAL A 72 -2.17 -7.57 -2.62
CA VAL A 72 -3.40 -7.74 -1.82
C VAL A 72 -3.53 -6.65 -0.76
N CYS A 73 -4.73 -6.51 -0.20
CA CYS A 73 -5.05 -5.63 0.92
C CYS A 73 -5.55 -6.46 2.13
N ALA A 74 -5.87 -5.80 3.24
CA ALA A 74 -6.36 -6.47 4.45
C ALA A 74 -7.63 -7.32 4.23
N ILE A 75 -8.44 -6.99 3.22
CA ILE A 75 -9.61 -7.80 2.82
C ILE A 75 -9.17 -8.94 1.90
N GLY A 76 -8.42 -8.63 0.84
CA GLY A 76 -7.98 -9.60 -0.17
C GLY A 76 -7.02 -10.68 0.34
N VAL A 77 -6.31 -10.43 1.45
CA VAL A 77 -5.37 -11.40 2.02
C VAL A 77 -6.08 -12.58 2.73
N LEU A 78 -7.32 -12.40 3.18
CA LEU A 78 -8.09 -13.41 3.92
C LEU A 78 -8.25 -14.76 3.19
N PRO A 79 -8.71 -14.82 1.92
CA PRO A 79 -8.80 -16.08 1.19
C PRO A 79 -7.43 -16.76 1.04
N VAL A 80 -6.35 -15.99 0.85
CA VAL A 80 -4.99 -16.50 0.73
C VAL A 80 -4.52 -17.12 2.04
N LEU A 81 -4.75 -16.44 3.18
CA LEU A 81 -4.43 -16.95 4.50
C LEU A 81 -5.16 -18.25 4.82
N ARG A 82 -6.41 -18.40 4.39
CA ARG A 82 -7.18 -19.64 4.58
C ARG A 82 -6.54 -20.81 3.84
N GLU A 83 -6.15 -20.62 2.59
CA GLU A 83 -5.53 -21.68 1.81
C GLU A 83 -4.12 -22.01 2.31
N LEU A 84 -3.28 -21.01 2.65
CA LEU A 84 -1.99 -21.23 3.28
C LEU A 84 -2.10 -21.98 4.62
N ARG A 85 -3.13 -21.67 5.41
CA ARG A 85 -3.41 -22.38 6.67
C ARG A 85 -3.78 -23.84 6.45
N LYS A 86 -4.65 -24.14 5.46
CA LYS A 86 -5.02 -25.52 5.09
C LYS A 86 -3.81 -26.32 4.58
N LEU A 87 -2.89 -25.64 3.88
CA LEU A 87 -1.63 -26.21 3.42
C LEU A 87 -0.59 -26.39 4.55
N GLY A 88 -0.92 -26.01 5.79
CA GLY A 88 -0.12 -26.31 6.97
C GLY A 88 0.96 -25.27 7.29
N LEU A 89 0.88 -24.05 6.73
CA LEU A 89 1.85 -23.01 7.03
C LEU A 89 1.85 -22.70 8.56
N PRO A 90 3.03 -22.65 9.22
CA PRO A 90 3.13 -22.33 10.64
C PRO A 90 2.51 -20.96 10.97
N THR A 91 1.91 -20.86 12.16
CA THR A 91 1.16 -19.67 12.60
C THR A 91 1.98 -18.39 12.57
N SER A 92 3.24 -18.42 13.01
CA SER A 92 4.13 -17.26 12.96
C SER A 92 4.34 -16.75 11.54
N LYS A 93 4.67 -17.64 10.60
CA LYS A 93 4.85 -17.30 9.18
C LYS A 93 3.55 -16.82 8.52
N LEU A 94 2.42 -17.45 8.87
CA LEU A 94 1.10 -17.07 8.36
C LEU A 94 0.69 -15.66 8.80
N LEU A 95 0.88 -15.32 10.08
CA LEU A 95 0.54 -14.00 10.61
C LEU A 95 1.52 -12.92 10.15
N THR A 96 2.82 -13.23 10.06
CA THR A 96 3.81 -12.34 9.43
C THR A 96 3.41 -12.03 7.99
N PHE A 97 3.13 -13.04 7.17
CA PHE A 97 2.63 -12.85 5.81
C PHE A 97 1.35 -12.01 5.77
N GLY A 98 0.40 -12.28 6.67
CA GLY A 98 -0.88 -11.57 6.75
C GLY A 98 -0.75 -10.07 7.05
N VAL A 99 0.29 -9.66 7.76
CA VAL A 99 0.57 -8.24 8.07
C VAL A 99 1.41 -7.59 6.98
N THR A 100 2.42 -8.27 6.46
CA THR A 100 3.33 -7.70 5.45
C THR A 100 2.69 -7.61 4.08
N ALA A 101 1.81 -8.54 3.73
CA ALA A 101 1.15 -8.56 2.42
C ALA A 101 0.33 -7.29 2.15
N PRO A 102 -0.53 -6.77 3.05
CA PRO A 102 -1.21 -5.50 2.80
C PRO A 102 -0.31 -4.27 2.96
N LEU A 103 0.61 -4.27 3.94
CA LEU A 103 1.40 -3.09 4.30
C LEU A 103 2.63 -2.83 3.40
N LEU A 104 3.16 -3.84 2.71
CA LEU A 104 4.32 -3.68 1.83
C LEU A 104 4.06 -4.27 0.44
N ASN A 105 2.80 -4.29 0.00
CA ASN A 105 2.47 -4.78 -1.33
C ASN A 105 3.10 -3.90 -2.43
N PRO A 106 3.12 -4.41 -3.69
CA PRO A 106 3.63 -3.65 -4.82
C PRO A 106 3.02 -2.27 -4.97
N ILE A 107 1.73 -2.12 -4.67
CA ILE A 107 1.00 -0.84 -4.76
C ILE A 107 1.57 0.19 -3.77
N THR A 108 1.75 -0.19 -2.50
CA THR A 108 2.34 0.67 -1.47
C THR A 108 3.74 1.10 -1.88
N LEU A 109 4.54 0.15 -2.36
CA LEU A 109 5.93 0.42 -2.72
C LEU A 109 6.02 1.38 -3.90
N ILE A 110 5.20 1.17 -4.94
CA ILE A 110 5.12 2.05 -6.11
C ILE A 110 4.62 3.44 -5.70
N TYR A 111 3.44 3.55 -5.08
CA TYR A 111 2.87 4.85 -4.71
C TYR A 111 3.71 5.57 -3.65
N GLY A 112 4.27 4.83 -2.70
CA GLY A 112 5.10 5.37 -1.64
C GLY A 112 6.36 6.02 -2.19
N LEU A 113 7.02 5.37 -3.16
CA LEU A 113 8.19 5.93 -3.83
C LEU A 113 7.86 7.10 -4.76
N SER A 114 6.67 7.11 -5.35
CA SER A 114 6.23 8.21 -6.22
C SER A 114 5.80 9.46 -5.46
N VAL A 115 5.22 9.31 -4.27
CA VAL A 115 4.46 10.39 -3.61
C VAL A 115 5.06 10.82 -2.26
N LEU A 116 5.82 9.95 -1.58
CA LEU A 116 6.44 10.26 -0.29
C LEU A 116 7.91 10.64 -0.44
N SER A 117 8.42 11.41 0.52
CA SER A 117 9.86 11.60 0.66
C SER A 117 10.55 10.28 1.02
N VAL A 118 11.84 10.16 0.70
CA VAL A 118 12.65 8.96 1.02
C VAL A 118 12.63 8.67 2.53
N THR A 119 12.66 9.72 3.34
CA THR A 119 12.60 9.62 4.80
C THR A 119 11.28 8.99 5.25
N TYR A 120 10.14 9.46 4.73
CA TYR A 120 8.83 8.93 5.14
C TYR A 120 8.58 7.53 4.59
N PHE A 121 8.99 7.27 3.35
CA PHE A 121 8.89 5.93 2.75
C PHE A 121 9.73 4.90 3.51
N SER A 122 11.01 5.21 3.79
CA SER A 122 11.90 4.32 4.54
C SER A 122 11.39 4.07 5.96
N LEU A 123 10.78 5.07 6.59
CA LEU A 123 10.15 4.96 7.89
C LEU A 123 8.97 3.98 7.89
N ILE A 124 8.06 4.06 6.90
CA ILE A 124 6.97 3.07 6.75
C ILE A 124 7.53 1.66 6.61
N VAL A 125 8.52 1.47 5.74
CA VAL A 125 9.13 0.16 5.50
C VAL A 125 9.77 -0.38 6.78
N ALA A 126 10.56 0.44 7.47
CA ALA A 126 11.23 0.06 8.70
C ALA A 126 10.23 -0.29 9.82
N VAL A 127 9.24 0.57 10.06
CA VAL A 127 8.21 0.33 11.09
C VAL A 127 7.39 -0.91 10.76
N THR A 128 7.03 -1.12 9.49
CA THR A 128 6.31 -2.32 9.09
C THR A 128 7.12 -3.59 9.31
N ILE A 129 8.43 -3.58 9.02
CA ILE A 129 9.31 -4.71 9.32
C ILE A 129 9.37 -4.97 10.82
N ILE A 130 9.53 -3.94 11.65
CA ILE A 130 9.54 -4.07 13.12
C ILE A 130 8.21 -4.66 13.59
N VAL A 131 7.07 -4.16 13.11
CA VAL A 131 5.75 -4.70 13.42
C VAL A 131 5.63 -6.17 12.98
N ALA A 132 6.08 -6.53 11.79
CA ALA A 132 6.07 -7.90 11.31
C ALA A 132 6.93 -8.85 12.18
N LEU A 133 8.08 -8.38 12.67
CA LEU A 133 8.93 -9.11 13.61
C LEU A 133 8.22 -9.31 14.96
N THR A 134 7.60 -8.27 15.51
CA THR A 134 6.86 -8.38 16.79
C THR A 134 5.67 -9.31 16.68
N VAL A 135 4.92 -9.24 15.58
CA VAL A 135 3.81 -10.16 15.28
C VAL A 135 4.32 -11.59 15.19
N SER A 136 5.46 -11.83 14.54
CA SER A 136 6.03 -13.16 14.43
C SER A 136 6.51 -13.72 15.76
N ASP A 137 7.21 -12.90 16.56
CA ASP A 137 7.70 -13.29 17.89
C ASP A 137 6.53 -13.68 18.80
N VAL A 138 5.52 -12.82 18.90
CA VAL A 138 4.34 -13.08 19.73
C VAL A 138 3.57 -14.31 19.22
N ALA A 139 3.41 -14.45 17.90
CA ALA A 139 2.77 -15.62 17.29
C ALA A 139 3.55 -16.93 17.51
N SER A 140 4.89 -16.87 17.59
CA SER A 140 5.72 -18.06 17.84
C SER A 140 5.47 -18.67 19.22
N ARG A 141 5.02 -17.87 20.18
CA ARG A 141 4.71 -18.29 21.56
C ARG A 141 3.41 -19.10 21.67
N PHE A 142 2.57 -19.10 20.63
CA PHE A 142 1.36 -19.92 20.60
C PHE A 142 1.24 -20.71 19.29
N TYR A 143 1.82 -21.92 19.31
CA TYR A 143 1.63 -22.86 18.21
C TYR A 143 0.26 -23.55 18.31
N ILE A 144 -0.55 -23.44 17.26
CA ILE A 144 -1.77 -24.25 17.08
C ILE A 144 -1.52 -25.22 15.92
N LYS A 145 -1.50 -26.52 16.24
CA LYS A 145 -1.44 -27.58 15.23
C LYS A 145 -2.71 -27.53 14.39
N ASN A 146 -2.60 -27.20 13.11
CA ASN A 146 -3.74 -27.20 12.20
C ASN A 146 -3.94 -28.61 11.63
N SER A 147 -4.99 -29.29 12.07
CA SER A 147 -5.36 -30.64 11.60
C SER A 147 -6.45 -30.61 10.52
N GLN A 148 -6.61 -29.51 9.78
CA GLN A 148 -7.62 -29.45 8.72
C GLN A 148 -7.29 -30.46 7.61
N GLN A 149 -8.28 -31.28 7.26
CA GLN A 149 -8.22 -32.17 6.10
C GLN A 149 -8.02 -31.32 4.84
N VAL A 150 -7.01 -31.67 4.06
CA VAL A 150 -6.80 -31.10 2.74
C VAL A 150 -7.88 -31.68 1.84
N GLU A 151 -8.75 -30.82 1.31
CA GLU A 151 -9.78 -31.21 0.34
C GLU A 151 -9.11 -31.86 -0.89
N ASP A 152 -9.72 -32.92 -1.44
CA ASP A 152 -9.13 -33.64 -2.58
C ASP A 152 -8.92 -32.69 -3.76
N ARG A 153 -7.68 -32.66 -4.25
CA ARG A 153 -7.24 -31.76 -5.32
C ARG A 153 -7.62 -32.35 -6.67
N PRO A 154 -7.95 -31.50 -7.66
CA PRO A 154 -8.09 -31.99 -9.03
C PRO A 154 -6.78 -32.59 -9.53
N LYS A 155 -6.85 -33.76 -10.15
CA LYS A 155 -5.70 -34.57 -10.61
C LYS A 155 -5.51 -34.41 -12.12
N GLY A 156 -4.27 -34.24 -12.57
CA GLY A 156 -3.94 -34.03 -13.98
C GLY A 156 -4.32 -32.62 -14.46
N LEU A 157 -3.33 -31.76 -14.66
CA LEU A 157 -3.54 -30.34 -14.99
C LEU A 157 -2.74 -29.97 -16.26
N THR A 158 -3.33 -30.21 -17.42
CA THR A 158 -3.01 -29.52 -18.68
C THR A 158 -3.23 -28.01 -18.52
N ASP A 159 -2.55 -27.20 -19.33
CA ASP A 159 -2.55 -25.74 -19.17
C ASP A 159 -3.97 -25.13 -19.24
N LEU A 160 -4.84 -25.66 -20.10
CA LEU A 160 -6.23 -25.19 -20.25
C LEU A 160 -7.13 -25.66 -19.10
N THR A 161 -7.02 -26.92 -18.68
CA THR A 161 -7.78 -27.45 -17.52
C THR A 161 -7.38 -26.73 -16.23
N ARG A 162 -6.10 -26.36 -16.10
CA ARG A 162 -5.58 -25.55 -14.98
C ARG A 162 -6.24 -24.18 -14.92
N ILE A 163 -6.23 -23.41 -16.02
CA ILE A 163 -6.85 -22.09 -16.07
C ILE A 163 -8.34 -22.18 -15.73
N ARG A 164 -9.04 -23.15 -16.31
CA ARG A 164 -10.46 -23.37 -16.05
C ARG A 164 -10.74 -23.71 -14.58
N ASN A 165 -9.96 -24.61 -13.98
CA ASN A 165 -10.12 -24.97 -12.56
C ASN A 165 -9.80 -23.78 -11.63
N VAL A 166 -8.82 -22.93 -11.97
CA VAL A 166 -8.54 -21.68 -11.26
C VAL A 166 -9.73 -20.72 -11.34
N ILE A 167 -10.32 -20.53 -12.53
CA ILE A 167 -11.51 -19.67 -12.69
C ILE A 167 -12.69 -20.21 -11.89
N VAL A 168 -12.96 -21.51 -11.94
CA VAL A 168 -14.02 -22.15 -11.15
C VAL A 168 -13.76 -22.00 -9.66
N ALA A 169 -12.52 -22.19 -9.20
CA ALA A 169 -12.15 -22.01 -7.80
C ALA A 169 -12.31 -20.55 -7.36
N ALA A 170 -11.80 -19.58 -8.13
CA ALA A 170 -11.94 -18.15 -7.85
C ALA A 170 -13.42 -17.75 -7.75
N SER A 171 -14.24 -18.21 -8.69
CA SER A 171 -15.68 -17.93 -8.72
C SER A 171 -16.42 -18.55 -7.53
N ARG A 172 -16.05 -19.78 -7.11
CA ARG A 172 -16.61 -20.45 -5.91
C ARG A 172 -16.19 -19.77 -4.61
N ILE A 173 -14.95 -19.27 -4.52
CA ILE A 173 -14.42 -18.52 -3.39
C ILE A 173 -15.12 -17.16 -3.30
N ALA A 174 -15.25 -16.44 -4.43
CA ALA A 174 -15.88 -15.12 -4.53
C ALA A 174 -17.36 -15.12 -4.12
N THR A 175 -18.05 -16.25 -4.24
CA THR A 175 -19.46 -16.44 -3.87
C THR A 175 -19.66 -17.36 -2.66
N GLY A 176 -18.58 -17.67 -1.94
CA GLY A 176 -18.62 -18.49 -0.73
C GLY A 176 -18.77 -17.66 0.53
N TRP A 177 -18.52 -18.29 1.69
CA TRP A 177 -18.49 -17.62 2.99
C TRP A 177 -17.54 -16.42 3.07
N ILE A 178 -16.49 -16.43 2.25
CA ILE A 178 -15.52 -15.32 2.12
C ILE A 178 -16.19 -14.03 1.62
N PHE A 179 -17.24 -14.13 0.80
CA PHE A 179 -18.02 -12.96 0.37
C PHE A 179 -18.65 -12.22 1.55
N LEU A 180 -19.21 -12.96 2.51
CA LEU A 180 -19.79 -12.37 3.71
C LEU A 180 -18.72 -11.68 4.56
N ASP A 181 -17.51 -12.23 4.58
CA ASP A 181 -16.38 -11.63 5.31
C ASP A 181 -15.98 -10.29 4.72
N PHE A 182 -15.96 -10.20 3.39
CA PHE A 182 -15.74 -8.94 2.68
C PHE A 182 -16.85 -7.94 3.02
N GLY A 183 -18.12 -8.37 2.94
CA GLY A 183 -19.28 -7.56 3.29
C GLY A 183 -19.24 -7.02 4.72
N ILE A 184 -18.92 -7.86 5.71
CA ILE A 184 -18.81 -7.46 7.12
C ILE A 184 -17.71 -6.41 7.29
N THR A 185 -16.55 -6.56 6.63
CA THR A 185 -15.46 -5.58 6.74
C THR A 185 -15.87 -4.23 6.20
N ILE A 186 -16.43 -4.21 4.99
CA ILE A 186 -16.83 -3.00 4.29
C ILE A 186 -17.96 -2.30 5.05
N LEU A 187 -18.92 -3.07 5.56
CA LEU A 187 -20.01 -2.57 6.39
C LEU A 187 -19.49 -1.96 7.70
N LEU A 188 -18.60 -2.65 8.42
CA LEU A 188 -18.03 -2.14 9.66
C LEU A 188 -17.26 -0.84 9.43
N SER A 189 -16.46 -0.77 8.35
CA SER A 189 -15.73 0.44 8.00
C SER A 189 -16.66 1.63 7.76
N ALA A 190 -17.75 1.42 7.00
CA ALA A 190 -18.74 2.45 6.72
C ALA A 190 -19.52 2.90 7.98
N ILE A 191 -19.86 1.95 8.86
CA ILE A 191 -20.48 2.25 10.16
C ILE A 191 -19.54 3.11 11.02
N VAL A 192 -18.27 2.73 11.12
CA VAL A 192 -17.30 3.49 11.92
C VAL A 192 -17.16 4.92 11.39
N ALA A 193 -16.98 5.10 10.08
CA ALA A 193 -16.86 6.43 9.45
C ALA A 193 -18.08 7.32 9.75
N THR A 194 -19.27 6.73 9.90
CA THR A 194 -20.52 7.43 10.21
C THR A 194 -20.51 8.11 11.59
N PHE A 195 -19.78 7.53 12.56
CA PHE A 195 -19.63 8.10 13.90
C PHE A 195 -18.44 9.07 14.02
N LEU A 196 -17.70 9.31 12.94
CA LEU A 196 -16.55 10.20 12.92
C LEU A 196 -16.93 11.50 12.20
N PRO A 197 -17.06 12.63 12.93
CA PRO A 197 -17.34 13.93 12.32
C PRO A 197 -16.31 14.34 11.26
N ALA A 198 -16.76 15.12 10.28
CA ALA A 198 -15.88 15.70 9.26
C ALA A 198 -14.78 16.53 9.94
N GLY A 199 -13.53 16.41 9.45
CA GLY A 199 -12.36 17.07 10.04
C GLY A 199 -11.84 16.46 11.35
N LEU A 200 -12.52 15.46 11.96
CA LEU A 200 -12.05 14.88 13.23
C LEU A 200 -10.64 14.28 13.09
N ILE A 201 -10.38 13.53 12.02
CA ILE A 201 -9.09 12.87 11.81
C ILE A 201 -7.99 13.91 11.54
N GLU A 202 -8.32 15.02 10.90
CA GLU A 202 -7.40 16.15 10.71
C GLU A 202 -7.01 16.77 12.06
N GLN A 203 -8.00 17.08 12.90
CA GLN A 203 -7.79 17.60 14.26
C GLN A 203 -6.96 16.64 15.13
N VAL A 204 -7.24 15.34 15.04
CA VAL A 204 -6.47 14.31 15.73
C VAL A 204 -5.01 14.32 15.27
N CYS A 205 -4.76 14.54 13.99
CA CYS A 205 -3.42 14.58 13.39
C CYS A 205 -2.70 15.93 13.57
N SER A 206 -3.25 16.92 14.29
CA SER A 206 -2.55 18.16 14.62
C SER A 206 -1.28 17.90 15.45
N HIS A 207 -0.23 18.70 15.26
CA HIS A 207 0.99 18.67 16.08
C HIS A 207 0.74 19.05 17.54
N SER A 208 -0.30 19.86 17.80
CA SER A 208 -0.70 20.22 19.16
C SER A 208 -1.14 18.99 19.98
N ASN A 209 -1.58 17.92 19.31
CA ASN A 209 -2.09 16.73 19.94
C ASN A 209 -0.98 15.69 20.21
N ARG A 210 -0.48 15.66 21.45
CA ARG A 210 0.51 14.66 21.88
C ARG A 210 0.02 13.21 21.75
N PHE A 211 -1.29 12.97 21.81
CA PHE A 211 -1.89 11.64 21.71
C PHE A 211 -2.25 11.23 20.28
N ALA A 212 -1.84 12.00 19.27
CA ALA A 212 -2.18 11.77 17.88
C ALA A 212 -1.90 10.33 17.40
N PRO A 213 -0.70 9.72 17.60
CA PRO A 213 -0.46 8.34 17.16
C PRO A 213 -1.39 7.30 17.80
N VAL A 214 -1.72 7.48 19.08
CA VAL A 214 -2.61 6.59 19.83
C VAL A 214 -4.03 6.68 19.28
N GLN A 215 -4.55 7.90 19.11
CA GLN A 215 -5.90 8.14 18.62
C GLN A 215 -6.04 7.70 17.17
N SER A 216 -5.08 8.02 16.30
CA SER A 216 -5.08 7.58 14.90
C SER A 216 -5.13 6.06 14.79
N ALA A 217 -4.30 5.34 15.54
CA ALA A 217 -4.33 3.88 15.56
C ALA A 217 -5.69 3.30 15.99
N LEU A 218 -6.29 3.84 17.06
CA LEU A 218 -7.56 3.34 17.59
C LEU A 218 -8.74 3.64 16.65
N LEU A 219 -8.76 4.83 16.03
CA LEU A 219 -9.83 5.25 15.13
C LEU A 219 -9.77 4.51 13.79
N THR A 220 -8.58 4.14 13.31
CA THR A 220 -8.43 3.47 12.01
C THR A 220 -8.39 1.96 12.07
N ALA A 221 -7.99 1.35 13.20
CA ALA A 221 -7.96 -0.12 13.36
C ALA A 221 -9.25 -0.87 12.96
N PRO A 222 -10.47 -0.37 13.25
CA PRO A 222 -11.69 -1.05 12.81
C PRO A 222 -12.09 -0.71 11.36
N GLN A 223 -11.50 0.32 10.76
CA GLN A 223 -11.77 0.75 9.39
C GLN A 223 -10.92 -0.02 8.40
N TYR A 224 -11.34 0.03 7.13
CA TYR A 224 -10.56 -0.46 6.01
C TYR A 224 -9.99 0.72 5.24
N VAL A 225 -8.67 0.73 5.07
CA VAL A 225 -7.98 1.66 4.18
C VAL A 225 -7.23 0.85 3.13
N SER A 226 -7.43 1.20 1.86
CA SER A 226 -6.68 0.56 0.79
C SER A 226 -5.19 0.94 0.87
N PRO A 227 -4.27 0.08 0.42
CA PRO A 227 -2.85 0.38 0.43
C PRO A 227 -2.48 1.69 -0.28
N ALA A 228 -3.09 1.97 -1.44
CA ALA A 228 -2.90 3.22 -2.17
C ALA A 228 -3.45 4.42 -1.36
N THR A 229 -4.68 4.31 -0.85
CA THR A 229 -5.32 5.36 -0.04
C THR A 229 -4.49 5.69 1.20
N GLY A 230 -3.93 4.68 1.89
CA GLY A 230 -3.11 4.89 3.08
C GLY A 230 -1.82 5.66 2.79
N VAL A 231 -1.15 5.36 1.67
CA VAL A 231 0.02 6.13 1.23
C VAL A 231 -0.36 7.58 0.89
N MET A 232 -1.47 7.77 0.19
CA MET A 232 -1.98 9.10 -0.17
C MET A 232 -2.37 9.92 1.06
N GLN A 233 -2.97 9.30 2.06
CA GLN A 233 -3.29 9.92 3.36
C GLN A 233 -2.02 10.39 4.07
N LEU A 234 -0.99 9.54 4.15
CA LEU A 234 0.27 9.94 4.73
C LEU A 234 0.94 11.10 3.96
N SER A 235 0.86 11.09 2.63
CA SER A 235 1.35 12.21 1.81
C SER A 235 0.58 13.49 2.06
N SER A 236 -0.75 13.41 2.20
CA SER A 236 -1.57 14.58 2.49
C SER A 236 -1.17 15.24 3.80
N LEU A 237 -0.95 14.45 4.86
CA LEU A 237 -0.46 14.93 6.16
C LEU A 237 0.89 15.66 6.00
N ALA A 238 1.81 15.06 5.24
CA ALA A 238 3.11 15.66 4.97
C ALA A 238 3.04 16.98 4.20
N LYS A 239 2.07 17.13 3.30
CA LYS A 239 1.92 18.35 2.49
C LYS A 239 1.35 19.52 3.28
N VAL A 240 0.47 19.25 4.25
CA VAL A 240 -0.22 20.28 5.04
C VAL A 240 0.35 20.47 6.45
N ASN A 241 1.58 19.97 6.68
CA ASN A 241 2.29 20.08 7.96
C ASN A 241 1.52 19.50 9.15
N LEU A 242 0.87 18.35 8.98
CA LEU A 242 0.26 17.58 10.07
C LEU A 242 1.21 16.49 10.58
N SER A 243 0.87 15.90 11.73
CA SER A 243 1.68 14.92 12.45
C SER A 243 1.96 13.65 11.63
N ILE A 244 3.17 13.55 11.08
CA ILE A 244 3.68 12.34 10.41
C ILE A 244 3.64 11.09 11.30
N PRO A 245 4.01 11.14 12.60
CA PRO A 245 3.81 10.02 13.53
C PRO A 245 2.38 9.50 13.60
N ALA A 246 1.39 10.41 13.57
CA ALA A 246 -0.02 10.06 13.55
C ALA A 246 -0.38 9.35 12.23
N GLY A 247 0.16 9.86 11.13
CA GLY A 247 0.07 9.24 9.81
C GLY A 247 0.66 7.82 9.75
N LEU A 248 1.79 7.56 10.40
CA LEU A 248 2.35 6.20 10.49
C LEU A 248 1.40 5.24 11.22
N ALA A 249 0.86 5.67 12.35
CA ALA A 249 -0.07 4.87 13.13
C ALA A 249 -1.37 4.61 12.33
N LEU A 250 -1.87 5.63 11.65
CA LEU A 250 -3.00 5.57 10.72
C LEU A 250 -2.73 4.55 9.59
N TYR A 251 -1.54 4.61 8.98
CA TYR A 251 -1.14 3.71 7.90
C TYR A 251 -1.09 2.25 8.37
N ILE A 252 -0.36 1.97 9.45
CA ILE A 252 -0.17 0.59 9.95
C ILE A 252 -1.50 -0.05 10.36
N PHE A 253 -2.38 0.69 11.05
CA PHE A 253 -3.65 0.14 11.52
C PHE A 253 -4.77 0.19 10.48
N GLY A 254 -4.84 1.24 9.66
CA GLY A 254 -5.87 1.35 8.62
C GLY A 254 -5.62 0.42 7.43
N VAL A 255 -4.35 0.23 7.03
CA VAL A 255 -3.99 -0.63 5.89
C VAL A 255 -3.71 -2.06 6.34
N GLY A 256 -3.06 -2.24 7.49
CA GLY A 256 -2.58 -3.55 7.96
C GLY A 256 -3.59 -4.34 8.79
N VAL A 257 -4.57 -3.67 9.40
CA VAL A 257 -5.59 -4.28 10.26
C VAL A 257 -6.97 -3.90 9.75
N SER A 258 -7.96 -4.75 10.01
CA SER A 258 -9.36 -4.48 9.73
C SER A 258 -10.24 -5.27 10.68
N GLY A 259 -11.51 -4.88 10.81
CA GLY A 259 -12.47 -5.63 11.62
C GLY A 259 -12.56 -7.12 11.27
N ALA A 260 -12.44 -7.48 9.99
CA ALA A 260 -12.49 -8.89 9.59
C ALA A 260 -11.21 -9.67 9.89
N THR A 261 -10.03 -9.08 9.71
CA THR A 261 -8.79 -9.78 10.11
C THR A 261 -8.80 -10.06 11.61
N PHE A 262 -9.27 -9.11 12.43
CA PHE A 262 -9.50 -9.32 13.85
C PHE A 262 -10.53 -10.43 14.14
N PHE A 263 -11.73 -10.35 13.55
CA PHE A 263 -12.78 -11.35 13.74
C PHE A 263 -12.34 -12.77 13.33
N TRP A 264 -11.62 -12.91 12.22
CA TRP A 264 -11.17 -14.22 11.75
C TRP A 264 -10.03 -14.78 12.56
N PHE A 265 -9.05 -13.96 12.90
CA PHE A 265 -7.96 -14.40 13.75
C PHE A 265 -8.46 -14.80 15.14
N THR A 266 -9.43 -14.09 15.71
CA THR A 266 -10.01 -14.46 17.02
C THR A 266 -10.72 -15.81 16.94
N ARG A 267 -11.45 -16.10 15.86
CA ARG A 267 -12.05 -17.43 15.61
C ARG A 267 -11.00 -18.53 15.39
N TRP A 268 -9.85 -18.18 14.83
CA TRP A 268 -8.78 -19.12 14.48
C TRP A 268 -7.86 -19.49 15.62
N TYR A 269 -7.54 -18.52 16.48
CA TYR A 269 -6.51 -18.62 17.51
C TYR A 269 -7.05 -18.42 18.93
N GLY A 270 -8.26 -17.89 19.07
CA GLY A 270 -8.87 -17.50 20.33
C GLY A 270 -8.66 -16.03 20.66
N PHE A 271 -9.66 -15.44 21.32
CA PHE A 271 -9.73 -14.01 21.64
C PHE A 271 -8.49 -13.49 22.41
N ARG A 272 -8.07 -14.21 23.46
CA ARG A 272 -6.93 -13.80 24.32
C ARG A 272 -5.62 -13.64 23.54
N ARG A 273 -5.34 -14.55 22.60
CA ARG A 273 -4.09 -14.56 21.82
C ARG A 273 -4.06 -13.43 20.81
N ILE A 274 -5.20 -13.13 20.19
CA ILE A 274 -5.29 -12.04 19.22
C ILE A 274 -5.30 -10.67 19.89
N ILE A 275 -5.88 -10.54 21.09
CA ILE A 275 -5.69 -9.33 21.90
C ILE A 275 -4.21 -9.15 22.25
N ALA A 276 -3.51 -10.19 22.70
CA ALA A 276 -2.07 -10.09 22.99
C ALA A 276 -1.27 -9.64 21.77
N LEU A 277 -1.56 -10.19 20.59
CA LEU A 277 -0.93 -9.80 19.33
C LEU A 277 -1.28 -8.35 18.92
N GLY A 278 -2.55 -7.97 19.05
CA GLY A 278 -3.02 -6.61 18.76
C GLY A 278 -2.39 -5.58 19.69
N MET A 279 -2.28 -5.87 21.00
CA MET A 279 -1.60 -5.01 21.97
C MET A 279 -0.11 -4.89 21.67
N ALA A 280 0.57 -5.99 21.33
CA ALA A 280 1.99 -5.95 20.97
C ALA A 280 2.22 -5.10 19.71
N MET A 281 1.39 -5.30 18.67
CA MET A 281 1.42 -4.48 17.46
C MET A 281 1.13 -3.01 17.76
N PHE A 282 0.15 -2.72 18.63
CA PHE A 282 -0.20 -1.36 19.04
C PHE A 282 0.95 -0.65 19.77
N ILE A 283 1.50 -1.30 20.82
CA ILE A 283 2.62 -0.76 21.59
C ILE A 283 3.82 -0.50 20.67
N THR A 284 4.12 -1.44 19.78
CA THR A 284 5.25 -1.33 18.84
C THR A 284 5.07 -0.18 17.88
N THR A 285 3.91 -0.07 17.23
CA THR A 285 3.59 1.00 16.27
C THR A 285 3.60 2.37 16.95
N VAL A 286 2.95 2.51 18.11
CA VAL A 286 2.88 3.77 18.85
C VAL A 286 4.27 4.18 19.34
N SER A 287 5.06 3.24 19.87
CA SER A 287 6.43 3.52 20.30
C SER A 287 7.30 3.96 19.12
N ALA A 288 7.20 3.28 17.98
CA ALA A 288 7.94 3.64 16.78
C ALA A 288 7.52 5.01 16.23
N ALA A 289 6.22 5.35 16.28
CA ALA A 289 5.71 6.65 15.88
C ALA A 289 6.25 7.79 16.78
N TYR A 290 6.28 7.60 18.10
CA TYR A 290 6.90 8.58 18.99
C TYR A 290 8.40 8.69 18.77
N LEU A 291 9.11 7.57 18.60
CA LEU A 291 10.54 7.57 18.31
C LEU A 291 10.86 8.27 16.98
N SER A 292 9.97 8.20 15.99
CA SER A 292 10.20 8.88 14.72
C SER A 292 10.19 10.40 14.84
N GLN A 293 9.59 10.98 15.89
CA GLN A 293 9.64 12.43 16.13
C GLN A 293 11.07 12.95 16.29
N ASN A 294 11.97 12.12 16.82
CA ASN A 294 13.37 12.50 17.01
C ASN A 294 14.18 12.46 15.70
N VAL A 295 13.67 11.77 14.68
CA VAL A 295 14.34 11.58 13.38
C VAL A 295 13.78 12.56 12.35
N LEU A 296 12.51 12.92 12.47
CA LEU A 296 11.81 13.82 11.56
C LEU A 296 12.15 15.29 11.85
N PRO A 297 12.31 16.13 10.83
CA PRO A 297 12.49 17.57 11.04
C PRO A 297 11.24 18.15 11.72
N PRO A 298 11.39 19.18 12.58
CA PRO A 298 10.25 19.87 13.17
C PRO A 298 9.40 20.53 12.08
N PRO A 299 8.08 20.66 12.27
CA PRO A 299 7.21 21.34 11.31
C PRO A 299 7.66 22.80 11.14
N ILE A 300 7.83 23.23 9.89
CA ILE A 300 8.43 24.53 9.55
C ILE A 300 7.39 25.56 9.06
N ALA A 301 6.13 25.15 8.94
CA ALA A 301 5.01 25.98 8.50
C ALA A 301 3.77 25.68 9.35
N ALA A 302 2.79 26.60 9.28
CA ALA A 302 1.50 26.42 9.94
C ALA A 302 0.76 25.21 9.36
N GLU A 303 -0.09 24.61 10.20
CA GLU A 303 -1.02 23.56 9.78
C GLU A 303 -2.03 24.13 8.78
N GLU A 304 -2.24 23.42 7.68
CA GLU A 304 -3.24 23.75 6.66
C GLU A 304 -4.33 22.66 6.62
N GLU A 305 -5.52 23.01 6.12
CA GLU A 305 -6.64 22.08 6.00
C GLU A 305 -6.40 21.05 4.89
N THR A 306 -6.90 19.81 5.07
CA THR A 306 -6.71 18.76 4.06
C THR A 306 -7.93 17.87 3.84
N HIS A 307 -8.33 17.74 2.57
CA HIS A 307 -9.33 16.77 2.14
C HIS A 307 -8.80 15.33 2.05
N GLY A 308 -7.49 15.10 2.28
CA GLY A 308 -6.88 13.78 2.14
C GLY A 308 -7.41 12.75 3.15
N LEU A 309 -7.97 13.21 4.27
CA LEU A 309 -8.42 12.38 5.39
C LEU A 309 -9.95 12.19 5.42
N ASP A 310 -10.70 12.90 4.58
CA ASP A 310 -12.17 12.88 4.52
C ASP A 310 -12.75 11.48 4.31
N ALA A 311 -11.95 10.60 3.72
CA ALA A 311 -12.20 9.17 3.56
C ALA A 311 -12.58 8.42 4.84
N LEU A 312 -12.05 8.86 5.97
CA LEU A 312 -12.14 8.18 7.25
C LEU A 312 -13.26 8.75 8.12
N THR A 313 -14.01 9.73 7.59
CA THR A 313 -15.02 10.50 8.33
C THR A 313 -16.32 10.59 7.54
N ARG A 314 -17.38 11.10 8.19
CA ARG A 314 -18.61 11.47 7.50
C ARG A 314 -18.37 12.58 6.47
N PRO A 315 -19.08 12.61 5.34
CA PRO A 315 -19.03 13.73 4.40
C PRO A 315 -19.41 15.06 5.06
N HIS A 316 -18.88 16.18 4.57
CA HIS A 316 -19.15 17.52 5.10
C HIS A 316 -20.62 17.94 4.99
N HIS A 317 -21.31 17.56 3.91
CA HIS A 317 -22.73 17.86 3.68
C HIS A 317 -23.52 16.58 3.37
N PRO A 318 -23.78 15.71 4.37
CA PRO A 318 -24.48 14.46 4.16
C PRO A 318 -26.00 14.71 4.15
N SER A 319 -26.57 14.82 2.95
CA SER A 319 -28.01 14.98 2.72
C SER A 319 -28.49 14.11 1.55
N TYR A 320 -29.73 13.64 1.60
CA TYR A 320 -30.33 12.85 0.52
C TYR A 320 -30.35 13.58 -0.82
N SER A 321 -30.56 14.91 -0.82
CA SER A 321 -30.59 15.71 -2.04
C SER A 321 -29.24 15.73 -2.77
N HIS A 322 -28.14 15.57 -2.03
CA HIS A 322 -26.77 15.58 -2.54
C HIS A 322 -26.13 14.19 -2.57
N LEU A 323 -26.88 13.11 -2.32
CA LEU A 323 -26.33 11.75 -2.25
C LEU A 323 -25.51 11.37 -3.48
N SER A 324 -26.02 11.67 -4.69
CA SER A 324 -25.33 11.35 -5.93
C SER A 324 -24.00 12.12 -6.07
N GLN A 325 -23.95 13.37 -5.60
CA GLN A 325 -22.74 14.19 -5.58
C GLN A 325 -21.76 13.68 -4.53
N ALA A 326 -22.24 13.31 -3.34
CA ALA A 326 -21.42 12.74 -2.28
C ALA A 326 -20.77 11.42 -2.70
N VAL A 327 -21.52 10.54 -3.38
CA VAL A 327 -20.98 9.28 -3.93
C VAL A 327 -19.96 9.58 -5.03
N LYS A 328 -20.27 10.49 -5.97
CA LYS A 328 -19.31 10.89 -7.02
C LYS A 328 -18.02 11.48 -6.44
N TYR A 329 -18.14 12.31 -5.41
CA TYR A 329 -17.00 12.88 -4.70
C TYR A 329 -16.18 11.81 -3.99
N GLY A 330 -16.84 10.90 -3.25
CA GLY A 330 -16.17 9.77 -2.60
C GLY A 330 -15.45 8.83 -3.58
N LEU A 331 -15.96 8.70 -4.81
CA LEU A 331 -15.35 7.93 -5.90
C LEU A 331 -14.37 8.73 -6.75
N SER A 332 -14.23 10.05 -6.54
CA SER A 332 -13.30 10.88 -7.31
C SER A 332 -11.85 10.51 -7.03
N TYR A 333 -11.57 10.01 -5.82
CA TYR A 333 -10.27 9.56 -5.35
C TYR A 333 -9.90 8.11 -5.72
N THR A 334 -10.72 7.42 -6.54
CA THR A 334 -10.44 6.04 -6.96
C THR A 334 -9.78 6.00 -8.34
N ASP A 335 -8.69 5.24 -8.47
CA ASP A 335 -7.95 5.09 -9.73
C ASP A 335 -8.66 4.21 -10.77
N PRO A 336 -8.32 4.33 -12.07
CA PRO A 336 -8.88 3.48 -13.13
C PRO A 336 -8.74 1.98 -12.86
N MET A 337 -7.63 1.55 -12.24
CA MET A 337 -7.40 0.16 -11.85
C MET A 337 -8.43 -0.32 -10.82
N MET A 338 -8.79 0.52 -9.85
CA MET A 338 -9.81 0.21 -8.84
C MET A 338 -11.20 0.09 -9.49
N ARG A 339 -11.54 1.02 -10.40
CA ARG A 339 -12.84 0.97 -11.12
C ARG A 339 -12.95 -0.26 -12.02
N GLY A 340 -11.90 -0.58 -12.77
CA GLY A 340 -11.84 -1.80 -13.59
C GLY A 340 -11.92 -3.07 -12.75
N GLY A 341 -11.22 -3.09 -11.61
CA GLY A 341 -11.31 -4.16 -10.62
C GLY A 341 -12.74 -4.38 -10.12
N ALA A 342 -13.50 -3.33 -9.86
CA ALA A 342 -14.88 -3.45 -9.38
C ALA A 342 -15.78 -4.13 -10.42
N VAL A 343 -15.66 -3.76 -11.70
CA VAL A 343 -16.42 -4.39 -12.79
C VAL A 343 -16.07 -5.88 -12.91
N ILE A 344 -14.77 -6.23 -12.88
CA ILE A 344 -14.33 -7.62 -12.95
C ILE A 344 -14.80 -8.42 -11.72
N LEU A 345 -14.81 -7.82 -10.54
CA LEU A 345 -15.29 -8.47 -9.32
C LEU A 345 -16.79 -8.79 -9.41
N VAL A 346 -17.60 -7.87 -9.94
CA VAL A 346 -19.03 -8.12 -10.20
C VAL A 346 -19.20 -9.26 -11.20
N MET A 347 -18.47 -9.24 -12.32
CA MET A 347 -18.49 -10.33 -13.30
C MET A 347 -18.10 -11.67 -12.67
N CYS A 348 -17.05 -11.71 -11.86
CA CYS A 348 -16.61 -12.92 -11.16
C CYS A 348 -17.67 -13.44 -10.17
N CYS A 349 -18.38 -12.54 -9.47
CA CYS A 349 -19.49 -12.92 -8.61
C CYS A 349 -20.67 -13.49 -9.42
N MET A 350 -21.03 -12.86 -10.55
CA MET A 350 -22.07 -13.37 -11.46
C MET A 350 -21.70 -14.76 -12.01
N THR A 351 -20.45 -14.95 -12.44
CA THR A 351 -19.92 -16.24 -12.87
C THR A 351 -19.94 -17.26 -11.72
N GLY A 352 -19.63 -16.85 -10.49
CA GLY A 352 -19.70 -17.72 -9.31
C GLY A 352 -21.12 -18.19 -8.98
N VAL A 353 -22.11 -17.30 -9.07
CA VAL A 353 -23.52 -17.67 -8.92
C VAL A 353 -23.92 -18.67 -10.00
N PHE A 354 -23.54 -18.41 -11.25
CA PHE A 354 -23.79 -19.32 -12.37
C PHE A 354 -23.13 -20.70 -12.18
N VAL A 355 -21.84 -20.73 -11.78
CA VAL A 355 -21.08 -21.96 -11.50
C VAL A 355 -21.74 -22.79 -10.39
N ARG A 356 -22.23 -22.14 -9.33
CA ARG A 356 -22.98 -22.80 -8.24
C ARG A 356 -24.33 -23.32 -8.71
N TRP A 357 -25.08 -22.50 -9.46
CA TRP A 357 -26.39 -22.87 -9.98
C TRP A 357 -26.31 -24.07 -10.93
N ARG A 358 -25.32 -24.08 -11.84
CA ARG A 358 -25.05 -25.18 -12.76
C ARG A 358 -24.27 -26.35 -12.14
N LYS A 359 -23.93 -26.28 -10.83
CA LYS A 359 -23.12 -27.28 -10.11
C LYS A 359 -21.86 -27.70 -10.88
N ILE A 360 -21.18 -26.74 -11.51
CA ILE A 360 -19.99 -27.02 -12.33
C ILE A 360 -18.85 -27.49 -11.41
N GLU A 361 -18.39 -28.73 -11.60
CA GLU A 361 -17.31 -29.33 -10.83
C GLU A 361 -15.93 -29.00 -11.42
N PHE A 362 -14.88 -29.24 -10.62
CA PHE A 362 -13.54 -29.32 -11.19
C PHE A 362 -13.51 -30.49 -12.17
N ARG A 363 -12.72 -30.38 -13.24
CA ARG A 363 -12.45 -31.53 -14.12
C ARG A 363 -11.01 -31.91 -13.95
N ASP A 364 -10.85 -33.21 -13.87
CA ASP A 364 -9.59 -33.90 -13.89
C ASP A 364 -9.24 -34.20 -15.34
N ASP A 365 -7.97 -34.13 -15.67
CA ASP A 365 -7.52 -34.63 -16.96
C ASP A 365 -7.42 -36.16 -16.93
N PRO A 366 -7.65 -36.83 -18.08
CA PRO A 366 -7.50 -38.27 -18.16
C PRO A 366 -6.09 -38.70 -17.76
N PRO A 367 -5.94 -39.85 -17.06
CA PRO A 367 -4.68 -40.26 -16.45
C PRO A 367 -3.52 -40.41 -17.44
N GLU A 368 -3.80 -40.79 -18.70
CA GLU A 368 -2.80 -40.88 -19.79
C GLU A 368 -2.24 -39.52 -20.22
N ALA A 369 -3.09 -38.48 -20.31
CA ALA A 369 -2.64 -37.13 -20.61
C ALA A 369 -1.81 -36.55 -19.45
N ALA A 370 -2.19 -36.88 -18.21
CA ALA A 370 -1.47 -36.48 -17.00
C ALA A 370 -0.10 -37.14 -16.86
N THR A 371 0.08 -38.41 -17.27
CA THR A 371 1.38 -39.11 -17.25
C THR A 371 2.29 -38.70 -18.42
N LEU A 372 1.74 -38.49 -19.61
CA LEU A 372 2.48 -37.95 -20.76
C LEU A 372 3.02 -36.54 -20.48
N GLN A 373 2.26 -35.72 -19.76
CA GLN A 373 2.75 -34.44 -19.27
C GLN A 373 3.61 -34.58 -18.01
N ALA A 374 3.34 -35.45 -17.04
CA ALA A 374 4.28 -35.63 -15.91
C ALA A 374 5.72 -36.01 -16.37
N ASN A 375 5.84 -36.68 -17.52
CA ASN A 375 7.11 -36.95 -18.19
C ASN A 375 7.61 -35.82 -19.12
N SER A 376 6.77 -34.87 -19.55
CA SER A 376 7.13 -33.77 -20.49
C SER A 376 7.03 -32.34 -19.92
N SER A 377 6.02 -32.04 -19.12
CA SER A 377 6.01 -30.94 -18.16
C SER A 377 6.93 -31.29 -17.01
N ARG A 378 8.13 -30.70 -17.07
CA ARG A 378 9.02 -30.57 -15.92
C ARG A 378 8.15 -30.19 -14.72
N ALA A 379 7.97 -31.11 -13.77
CA ALA A 379 7.41 -30.80 -12.47
C ALA A 379 8.13 -29.53 -12.01
N ILE A 380 7.39 -28.45 -11.77
CA ILE A 380 8.02 -27.15 -11.51
C ILE A 380 8.87 -27.36 -10.27
N LEU A 381 10.19 -27.45 -10.46
CA LEU A 381 11.06 -27.84 -9.37
C LEU A 381 10.87 -26.80 -8.25
N PRO A 382 10.96 -27.20 -6.99
CA PRO A 382 11.06 -26.30 -5.84
C PRO A 382 12.00 -25.09 -6.09
N SER A 383 13.10 -25.32 -6.81
CA SER A 383 14.05 -24.29 -7.25
C SER A 383 13.49 -23.35 -8.31
N GLN A 384 12.60 -23.81 -9.20
CA GLN A 384 11.93 -22.98 -10.21
C GLN A 384 10.86 -22.08 -9.59
N ILE A 385 10.11 -22.52 -8.57
CA ILE A 385 9.21 -21.62 -7.83
C ILE A 385 10.02 -20.54 -7.10
N GLY A 386 11.14 -20.93 -6.48
CA GLY A 386 12.10 -19.99 -5.90
C GLY A 386 12.67 -19.02 -6.94
N ALA A 387 13.03 -19.52 -8.13
CA ALA A 387 13.56 -18.72 -9.23
C ALA A 387 12.51 -17.77 -9.80
N VAL A 388 11.25 -18.19 -9.94
CA VAL A 388 10.14 -17.34 -10.38
C VAL A 388 9.83 -16.27 -9.32
N ALA A 389 9.89 -16.60 -8.03
CA ALA A 389 9.74 -15.61 -6.97
C ALA A 389 10.89 -14.59 -6.97
N VAL A 390 12.14 -15.03 -7.18
CA VAL A 390 13.30 -14.14 -7.32
C VAL A 390 13.22 -13.30 -8.60
N LEU A 391 12.82 -13.89 -9.73
CA LEU A 391 12.64 -13.19 -11.00
C LEU A 391 11.51 -12.18 -10.91
N GLY A 392 10.38 -12.56 -10.28
CA GLY A 392 9.26 -11.66 -10.01
C GLY A 392 9.68 -10.52 -9.09
N MET A 393 10.47 -10.79 -8.06
CA MET A 393 11.07 -9.75 -7.21
C MET A 393 12.04 -8.86 -8.01
N ALA A 394 12.85 -9.42 -8.90
CA ALA A 394 13.76 -8.64 -9.75
C ALA A 394 13.02 -7.75 -10.74
N ILE A 395 11.96 -8.26 -11.39
CA ILE A 395 11.06 -7.48 -12.26
C ILE A 395 10.37 -6.38 -11.45
N PHE A 396 9.89 -6.72 -10.25
CA PHE A 396 9.27 -5.76 -9.36
C PHE A 396 10.24 -4.66 -8.92
N VAL A 397 11.46 -5.01 -8.52
CA VAL A 397 12.54 -4.05 -8.21
C VAL A 397 12.88 -3.20 -9.44
N ALA A 398 12.93 -3.78 -10.63
CA ALA A 398 13.17 -3.04 -11.87
C ALA A 398 12.05 -2.03 -12.17
N LEU A 399 10.79 -2.45 -12.03
CA LEU A 399 9.61 -1.59 -12.22
C LEU A 399 9.57 -0.47 -11.18
N VAL A 400 9.84 -0.79 -9.92
CA VAL A 400 9.97 0.20 -8.84
C VAL A 400 11.10 1.19 -9.13
N SER A 401 12.25 0.70 -9.60
CA SER A 401 13.38 1.56 -9.98
C SER A 401 13.02 2.48 -11.15
N TYR A 402 12.28 1.98 -12.13
CA TYR A 402 11.83 2.76 -13.30
C TYR A 402 10.89 3.91 -12.91
N ILE A 403 10.06 3.69 -11.90
CA ILE A 403 9.10 4.68 -11.38
C ILE A 403 9.81 5.69 -10.46
N TYR A 404 10.65 5.21 -9.53
CA TYR A 404 11.32 6.08 -8.56
C TYR A 404 12.39 6.98 -9.19
N PHE A 405 13.04 6.51 -10.26
CA PHE A 405 13.98 7.29 -11.04
C PHE A 405 13.34 7.67 -12.39
N PRO A 406 12.56 8.77 -12.46
CA PRO A 406 11.90 9.19 -13.68
C PRO A 406 12.88 9.51 -14.81
N GLY A 407 12.37 9.58 -16.04
CA GLY A 407 13.22 9.94 -17.19
C GLY A 407 13.75 11.38 -17.07
N PRO A 408 14.77 11.77 -17.85
CA PRO A 408 15.26 13.15 -17.88
C PRO A 408 14.17 14.18 -18.17
N LYS A 409 13.27 13.88 -19.12
CA LYS A 409 12.16 14.77 -19.48
C LYS A 409 11.21 15.00 -18.29
N GLU A 410 10.72 13.91 -17.71
CA GLU A 410 9.83 13.94 -16.53
C GLU A 410 10.50 14.65 -15.35
N SER A 411 11.80 14.40 -15.11
CA SER A 411 12.57 15.04 -14.03
C SER A 411 12.65 16.56 -14.24
N ILE A 412 12.85 17.02 -15.47
CA ILE A 412 12.89 18.45 -15.82
C ILE A 412 11.52 19.11 -15.63
N ASP A 413 10.45 18.47 -16.09
CA ASP A 413 9.08 18.97 -15.93
C ASP A 413 8.70 19.08 -14.43
N GLU A 414 9.08 18.08 -13.62
CA GLU A 414 8.90 18.11 -12.17
C GLU A 414 9.72 19.23 -11.51
N MET A 415 11.00 19.38 -11.90
CA MET A 415 11.86 20.46 -11.40
C MET A 415 11.31 21.85 -11.73
N ARG A 416 10.71 22.06 -12.89
CA ARG A 416 10.05 23.34 -13.25
C ARG A 416 8.88 23.67 -12.32
N THR A 417 8.10 22.65 -11.95
CA THR A 417 6.99 22.82 -11.01
C THR A 417 7.51 23.19 -9.61
N ILE A 418 8.52 22.46 -9.12
CA ILE A 418 9.14 22.72 -7.82
C ILE A 418 9.83 24.10 -7.79
N GLN A 419 10.47 24.49 -8.88
CA GLN A 419 11.11 25.79 -9.03
C GLN A 419 10.14 26.94 -8.79
N ALA A 420 8.95 26.89 -9.40
CA ALA A 420 7.95 27.94 -9.23
C ALA A 420 7.58 28.10 -7.75
N ASP A 421 7.29 26.99 -7.05
CA ASP A 421 7.00 27.00 -5.61
C ASP A 421 8.19 27.53 -4.79
N ALA A 422 9.42 27.11 -5.11
CA ALA A 422 10.63 27.52 -4.40
C ALA A 422 10.84 29.04 -4.50
N ILE A 423 10.68 29.62 -5.70
CA ILE A 423 10.84 31.07 -5.91
C ILE A 423 9.77 31.83 -5.14
N ILE A 424 8.51 31.38 -5.17
CA ILE A 424 7.42 32.01 -4.40
C ILE A 424 7.72 31.93 -2.91
N ALA A 425 8.18 30.79 -2.40
CA ALA A 425 8.52 30.61 -0.99
C ALA A 425 9.64 31.55 -0.53
N ILE A 426 10.70 31.68 -1.34
CA ILE A 426 11.81 32.59 -1.06
C ILE A 426 11.34 34.05 -1.07
N ARG A 427 10.58 34.47 -2.08
CA ARG A 427 10.09 35.85 -2.21
C ARG A 427 9.08 36.24 -1.13
N THR A 428 8.29 35.29 -0.65
CA THR A 428 7.30 35.52 0.41
C THR A 428 7.90 35.45 1.82
N GLY A 429 9.21 35.21 1.95
CA GLY A 429 9.87 35.12 3.25
C GLY A 429 9.54 33.85 4.04
N LYS A 430 8.86 32.87 3.42
CA LYS A 430 8.47 31.61 4.08
C LYS A 430 9.66 30.64 4.12
N ARG A 431 10.58 30.87 5.06
CA ARG A 431 11.85 30.12 5.20
C ARG A 431 11.68 28.60 5.17
N GLY A 432 10.77 28.06 5.96
CA GLY A 432 10.55 26.61 6.02
C GLY A 432 10.13 25.99 4.70
N TRP A 433 9.11 26.59 4.09
CA TRP A 433 8.62 26.17 2.78
C TRP A 433 9.70 26.30 1.70
N ALA A 434 10.51 27.35 1.75
CA ALA A 434 11.64 27.54 0.84
C ALA A 434 12.70 26.43 0.99
N LEU A 435 13.08 26.09 2.23
CA LEU A 435 14.02 25.01 2.50
C LEU A 435 13.51 23.65 1.99
N ASP A 436 12.22 23.37 2.19
CA ASP A 436 11.60 22.13 1.74
C ASP A 436 11.55 22.04 0.21
N ARG A 437 11.16 23.11 -0.49
CA ARG A 437 11.14 23.14 -1.95
C ARG A 437 12.54 23.06 -2.56
N LEU A 438 13.52 23.76 -2.00
CA LEU A 438 14.92 23.66 -2.43
C LEU A 438 15.50 22.26 -2.21
N ALA A 439 15.15 21.61 -1.10
CA ALA A 439 15.55 20.22 -0.84
C ALA A 439 14.87 19.22 -1.80
N ALA A 440 13.59 19.42 -2.09
CA ALA A 440 12.87 18.61 -3.08
C ALA A 440 13.48 18.76 -4.48
N TRP A 441 13.84 20.00 -4.87
CA TRP A 441 14.49 20.27 -6.15
C TRP A 441 15.84 19.56 -6.26
N ASP A 442 16.70 19.67 -5.24
CA ASP A 442 17.99 18.96 -5.24
C ASP A 442 17.82 17.43 -5.29
N ALA A 443 16.81 16.90 -4.60
CA ALA A 443 16.50 15.47 -4.64
C ALA A 443 16.06 15.01 -6.02
N THR A 444 15.19 15.75 -6.72
CA THR A 444 14.77 15.44 -8.09
C THR A 444 15.95 15.55 -9.07
N ALA A 445 16.77 16.59 -8.93
CA ALA A 445 18.01 16.75 -9.71
C ALA A 445 18.97 15.57 -9.48
N ALA A 446 19.11 15.07 -8.24
CA ALA A 446 19.98 13.95 -7.91
C ALA A 446 19.53 12.61 -8.51
N LYS A 447 18.21 12.41 -8.70
CA LYS A 447 17.64 11.19 -9.30
C LYS A 447 17.84 11.11 -10.81
N MET A 448 17.92 12.25 -11.50
CA MET A 448 17.92 12.33 -12.95
C MET A 448 19.02 11.51 -13.65
N PRO A 449 20.31 11.52 -13.20
CA PRO A 449 21.36 10.70 -13.83
C PRO A 449 21.10 9.20 -13.74
N VAL A 450 20.52 8.77 -12.61
CA VAL A 450 20.17 7.36 -12.38
C VAL A 450 18.97 6.97 -13.23
N GLY A 451 17.97 7.87 -13.35
CA GLY A 451 16.81 7.67 -14.23
C GLY A 451 17.16 7.59 -15.71
N ALA A 452 18.17 8.35 -16.15
CA ALA A 452 18.76 8.23 -17.48
C ALA A 452 19.48 6.88 -17.65
N ALA A 453 20.33 6.49 -16.70
CA ALA A 453 21.06 5.22 -16.75
C ALA A 453 20.12 3.99 -16.80
N ILE A 454 19.02 3.99 -16.05
CA ILE A 454 18.00 2.93 -16.07
C ILE A 454 17.33 2.80 -17.44
N ARG A 455 17.21 3.92 -18.17
CA ARG A 455 16.67 3.98 -19.54
C ARG A 455 17.75 3.82 -20.62
N LEU A 456 18.90 3.25 -20.25
CA LEU A 456 20.04 2.96 -21.13
C LEU A 456 20.68 4.22 -21.75
N SER A 457 20.47 5.40 -21.17
CA SER A 457 21.09 6.67 -21.58
C SER A 457 22.07 7.17 -20.50
N LEU A 458 23.31 6.70 -20.53
CA LEU A 458 24.34 7.14 -19.58
C LEU A 458 24.72 8.61 -19.83
N PRO A 459 24.60 9.51 -18.83
CA PRO A 459 24.88 10.93 -19.03
C PRO A 459 26.34 11.19 -19.44
N ASN A 460 26.52 12.00 -20.49
CA ASN A 460 27.84 12.43 -20.94
C ASN A 460 28.48 13.44 -19.95
N LYS A 461 29.72 13.87 -20.22
CA LYS A 461 30.45 14.77 -19.30
C LYS A 461 29.76 16.13 -19.16
N GLN A 462 29.31 16.70 -20.27
CA GLN A 462 28.62 18.01 -20.32
C GLN A 462 27.30 17.99 -19.52
N GLN A 463 26.47 16.95 -19.70
CA GLN A 463 25.24 16.73 -18.95
C GLN A 463 25.48 16.59 -17.44
N ARG A 464 26.56 15.91 -17.04
CA ARG A 464 26.93 15.81 -15.62
C ARG A 464 27.40 17.14 -15.05
N GLU A 465 28.09 17.96 -15.84
CA GLU A 465 28.58 19.27 -15.43
C GLU A 465 27.44 20.27 -15.26
N SER A 466 26.51 20.37 -16.21
CA SER A 466 25.34 21.26 -16.10
C SER A 466 24.48 20.93 -14.88
N LEU A 467 24.25 19.65 -14.62
CA LEU A 467 23.49 19.21 -13.44
C LEU A 467 24.25 19.46 -12.12
N ARG A 468 25.58 19.29 -12.10
CA ARG A 468 26.38 19.63 -10.92
C ARG A 468 26.35 21.12 -10.62
N ALA A 469 26.39 21.96 -11.66
CA ALA A 469 26.29 23.41 -11.51
C ALA A 469 24.94 23.81 -10.89
N LEU A 470 23.83 23.25 -11.41
CA LEU A 470 22.50 23.44 -10.84
C LEU A 470 22.44 23.04 -9.36
N ARG A 471 22.90 21.82 -9.03
CA ARG A 471 22.88 21.31 -7.64
C ARG A 471 23.77 22.11 -6.69
N ALA A 472 24.92 22.59 -7.17
CA ALA A 472 25.80 23.45 -6.39
C ALA A 472 25.10 24.79 -6.06
N HIS A 473 24.43 25.41 -7.04
CA HIS A 473 23.66 26.63 -6.78
C HIS A 473 22.47 26.38 -5.85
N LEU A 474 21.78 25.24 -5.96
CA LEU A 474 20.71 24.85 -5.03
C LEU A 474 21.23 24.74 -3.59
N PHE A 475 22.39 24.11 -3.41
CA PHE A 475 23.05 23.99 -2.10
C PHE A 475 23.33 25.38 -1.48
N TRP A 476 23.99 26.27 -2.23
CA TRP A 476 24.31 27.61 -1.71
C TRP A 476 23.06 28.45 -1.47
N THR A 477 22.03 28.33 -2.31
CA THR A 477 20.76 29.04 -2.12
C THR A 477 20.07 28.57 -0.84
N LYS A 478 20.07 27.25 -0.59
CA LYS A 478 19.56 26.65 0.65
C LYS A 478 20.33 27.15 1.87
N GLU A 479 21.65 27.29 1.79
CA GLU A 479 22.47 27.82 2.88
C GLU A 479 22.13 29.28 3.21
N ARG A 480 21.88 30.13 2.20
CA ARG A 480 21.41 31.51 2.42
C ARG A 480 20.06 31.55 3.12
N VAL A 481 19.12 30.71 2.70
CA VAL A 481 17.82 30.56 3.39
C VAL A 481 18.00 30.03 4.82
N LEU A 482 18.97 29.14 5.08
CA LEU A 482 19.31 28.67 6.42
C LEU A 482 19.92 29.78 7.30
N ASN A 483 20.63 30.74 6.72
CA ASN A 483 21.22 31.86 7.44
C ASN A 483 20.29 33.08 7.56
N ASP A 484 19.01 32.93 7.17
CA ASP A 484 18.00 34.01 7.17
C ASP A 484 18.26 35.14 6.15
N GLU A 485 19.15 34.90 5.19
CA GLU A 485 19.56 35.85 4.15
C GLU A 485 18.63 35.77 2.93
N MET A 486 17.34 36.06 3.14
CA MET A 486 16.29 35.86 2.14
C MET A 486 16.44 36.73 0.88
N PHE A 487 17.01 37.93 1.03
CA PHE A 487 17.30 38.82 -0.11
C PHE A 487 18.36 38.20 -1.05
N ASP A 488 19.46 37.71 -0.49
CA ASP A 488 20.54 37.05 -1.23
C ASP A 488 20.06 35.73 -1.85
N ALA A 489 19.23 34.98 -1.12
CA ALA A 489 18.57 33.80 -1.65
C ALA A 489 17.68 34.12 -2.85
N SER A 490 16.92 35.22 -2.82
CA SER A 490 16.08 35.65 -3.94
C SER A 490 16.89 36.06 -5.16
N SER A 491 18.05 36.70 -4.97
CA SER A 491 18.96 37.04 -6.06
C SER A 491 19.48 35.78 -6.76
N ARG A 492 19.98 34.81 -5.96
CA ARG A 492 20.46 33.51 -6.45
C ARG A 492 19.37 32.64 -7.09
N ALA A 493 18.12 32.77 -6.63
CA ALA A 493 17.00 32.03 -7.19
C ALA A 493 16.72 32.37 -8.67
N MET A 494 17.12 33.57 -9.13
CA MET A 494 17.04 33.90 -10.56
C MET A 494 18.04 33.10 -11.39
N GLU A 495 19.27 32.91 -10.91
CA GLU A 495 20.30 32.11 -11.59
C GLU A 495 19.93 30.63 -11.70
N LEU A 496 19.21 30.09 -10.71
CA LEU A 496 18.70 28.71 -10.74
C LEU A 496 17.80 28.44 -11.96
N THR A 497 17.11 29.47 -12.47
CA THR A 497 16.26 29.35 -13.66
C THR A 497 17.09 29.12 -14.92
N PHE A 498 18.20 29.84 -15.03
CA PHE A 498 19.12 29.67 -16.14
C PHE A 498 19.79 28.30 -16.10
N LEU A 499 20.25 27.86 -14.92
CA LEU A 499 20.90 26.55 -14.75
C LEU A 499 19.95 25.38 -15.01
N LEU A 500 18.65 25.52 -14.69
CA LEU A 500 17.65 24.51 -15.05
C LEU A 500 17.45 24.45 -16.57
N LEU A 501 17.43 25.60 -17.25
CA LEU A 501 17.33 25.66 -18.71
C LEU A 501 18.58 25.04 -19.38
N GLU A 502 19.77 25.30 -18.85
CA GLU A 502 21.03 24.70 -19.33
C GLU A 502 21.06 23.18 -19.11
N ALA A 503 20.58 22.71 -17.95
CA ALA A 503 20.39 21.28 -17.71
C ALA A 503 19.37 20.69 -18.70
N GLN A 504 18.29 21.40 -19.00
CA GLN A 504 17.30 20.96 -19.97
C GLN A 504 17.87 20.82 -21.37
N THR A 505 18.55 21.86 -21.88
CA THR A 505 19.14 21.84 -23.22
C THR A 505 20.18 20.74 -23.35
N ALA A 506 20.98 20.51 -22.31
CA ALA A 506 21.97 19.44 -22.29
C ALA A 506 21.35 18.03 -22.33
N PHE A 507 20.20 17.81 -21.68
CA PHE A 507 19.57 16.48 -21.57
C PHE A 507 18.52 16.18 -22.64
N LEU A 508 17.81 17.18 -23.15
CA LEU A 508 16.68 17.01 -24.09
C LEU A 508 16.92 17.65 -25.47
N GLY A 509 17.96 18.49 -25.61
CA GLY A 509 18.17 19.30 -26.81
C GLY A 509 17.28 20.56 -26.86
N GLU A 510 17.48 21.40 -27.86
CA GLU A 510 16.84 22.74 -27.97
C GLU A 510 15.32 22.73 -28.27
N GLN A 511 14.70 21.57 -28.52
CA GLN A 511 13.30 21.48 -28.98
C GLN A 511 12.36 20.66 -28.08
N SER A 512 12.42 20.83 -26.76
CA SER A 512 11.49 20.15 -25.83
C SER A 512 10.72 21.10 -24.92
#